data_AF-A0AAU9Q0I7-F1
#
_entry.id   AF-A0AAU9Q0I7-F1
#
_cell.length_a   1.000
_cell.length_b   1.000
_cell.length_c   1.000
_cell.angle_alpha   90.00
_cell.angle_beta   90.00
_cell.angle_gamma   90.00
#
_symmetry.space_group_name_H-M   'P 1'
#
loop_
_entity.id
_entity.type
_entity.pdbx_description
1 polymer ?
#
loop_
_entity_poly.entity_id
_entity_poly.type
_entity_poly.pdbx_seq_one_letter_code
_entity_poly.pdbx_strand_id
1 'polypeptide(L)'
;MPNSINSMIPIGVRFMVLSAFGFALMSATVKHVSLHGIPVFEIVAARALVSLVISYLDVKRKGISVWGNNKPLLFARGAVGTMALMCVYYSVTTLPLAEATIFQYIHPVFTALLAVFFLKERIQSSTFICIALCLLGVYVMVWPEAGPDAEHALPMFSVMIAILGAFGSSIAYVIVRKLSQTEDSSVIIFYFPLVALPASILLIGDQFVMPDLYLTMMLVLVGVFTQIGQLGLTKAMQTQEAGKASAYSYVQIIFSVVLGIVFFGELPSAWTYLGGALIVTGALINVFGQHLKLPFIKR
;
A
#
# COMPACT_ATOMS: atom_id res chain seq x y z
N MET A 1 32.59 21.12 4.70
CA MET A 1 32.01 20.57 3.46
C MET A 1 31.07 19.43 3.84
N PRO A 2 29.73 19.60 3.87
CA PRO A 2 28.86 18.48 4.13
C PRO A 2 28.65 17.69 2.84
N ASN A 3 29.60 16.81 2.54
CA ASN A 3 29.39 15.69 1.62
C ASN A 3 28.51 14.67 2.35
N SER A 4 27.23 14.65 2.04
CA SER A 4 26.50 13.39 2.16
C SER A 4 25.32 13.43 1.19
N ILE A 5 25.13 12.36 0.43
CA ILE A 5 23.91 12.07 -0.34
C ILE A 5 22.65 12.27 0.53
N ASN A 6 22.80 12.20 1.86
CA ASN A 6 21.83 12.53 2.90
C ASN A 6 21.44 14.02 3.03
N SER A 7 21.96 14.97 2.25
CA SER A 7 21.42 16.34 2.20
C SER A 7 20.55 16.60 0.97
N MET A 8 20.66 15.79 -0.09
CA MET A 8 19.94 16.00 -1.35
C MET A 8 18.57 15.31 -1.41
N ILE A 9 18.39 14.18 -0.71
CA ILE A 9 17.13 13.41 -0.75
C ILE A 9 16.21 13.85 0.39
N PRO A 10 14.96 14.31 0.14
CA PRO A 10 14.01 14.66 1.19
C PRO A 10 13.78 13.52 2.18
N ILE A 11 13.61 13.84 3.46
CA ILE A 11 13.44 12.85 4.54
C ILE A 11 12.25 11.92 4.26
N GLY A 12 11.14 12.47 3.75
CA GLY A 12 9.96 11.68 3.40
C GLY A 12 10.20 10.64 2.31
N VAL A 13 11.08 10.92 1.35
CA VAL A 13 11.46 9.95 0.30
C VAL A 13 12.17 8.75 0.92
N ARG A 14 13.09 8.98 1.87
CA ARG A 14 13.82 7.87 2.52
C ARG A 14 12.90 6.96 3.29
N PHE A 15 11.99 7.55 4.07
CA PHE A 15 10.98 6.78 4.79
C PHE A 15 10.06 6.02 3.85
N MET A 16 9.71 6.60 2.69
CA MET A 16 8.86 5.91 1.74
C MET A 16 9.58 4.80 0.95
N VAL A 17 10.86 4.95 0.63
CA VAL A 17 11.65 3.85 0.05
C VAL A 17 11.77 2.69 1.03
N LEU A 18 12.00 2.98 2.31
CA LEU A 18 11.98 1.95 3.37
C LEU A 18 10.59 1.31 3.48
N SER A 19 9.53 2.11 3.40
CA SER A 19 8.15 1.62 3.40
C SER A 19 7.88 0.68 2.23
N ALA A 20 8.26 1.10 1.02
CA ALA A 20 8.08 0.36 -0.21
C ALA A 20 8.83 -0.98 -0.17
N PHE A 21 10.06 -0.99 0.33
CA PHE A 21 10.83 -2.22 0.51
C PHE A 21 10.17 -3.17 1.53
N GLY A 22 9.78 -2.64 2.69
CA GLY A 22 9.08 -3.43 3.71
C GLY A 22 7.76 -4.02 3.20
N PHE A 23 6.96 -3.24 2.48
CA PHE A 23 5.72 -3.74 1.88
C PHE A 23 5.93 -4.71 0.71
N ALA A 24 6.99 -4.54 -0.09
CA ALA A 24 7.33 -5.52 -1.13
C ALA A 24 7.66 -6.89 -0.54
N LEU A 25 8.55 -6.91 0.47
CA LEU A 25 8.90 -8.14 1.19
C LEU A 25 7.67 -8.76 1.86
N MET A 26 6.85 -7.92 2.51
CA MET A 26 5.60 -8.36 3.12
C MET A 26 4.67 -9.02 2.09
N SER A 27 4.42 -8.41 0.94
CA SER A 27 3.57 -8.99 -0.11
C SER A 27 4.14 -10.30 -0.66
N ALA A 28 5.45 -10.39 -0.87
CA ALA A 28 6.10 -11.62 -1.29
C ALA A 28 5.95 -12.73 -0.24
N THR A 29 6.19 -12.44 1.05
CA THR A 29 6.01 -13.44 2.11
C THR A 29 4.55 -13.87 2.27
N VAL A 30 3.59 -12.93 2.17
CA VAL A 30 2.14 -13.24 2.19
C VAL A 30 1.79 -14.20 1.07
N LYS A 31 2.27 -13.93 -0.15
CA LYS A 31 2.04 -14.79 -1.31
C LYS A 31 2.64 -16.17 -1.10
N HIS A 32 3.89 -16.25 -0.64
CA HIS A 32 4.56 -17.51 -0.34
C HIS A 32 3.79 -18.35 0.69
N VAL A 33 3.36 -17.74 1.80
CA VAL A 33 2.58 -18.41 2.84
C VAL A 33 1.21 -18.86 2.33
N SER A 34 0.54 -18.04 1.53
CA SER A 34 -0.73 -18.41 0.91
C SER A 34 -0.62 -19.57 -0.07
N LEU A 35 0.46 -19.65 -0.85
CA LEU A 35 0.71 -20.78 -1.76
C LEU A 35 0.93 -22.10 -1.00
N HIS A 36 1.33 -22.05 0.26
CA HIS A 36 1.45 -23.22 1.15
C HIS A 36 0.13 -23.55 1.88
N GLY A 37 -0.98 -22.94 1.47
CA GLY A 37 -2.32 -23.31 1.92
C GLY A 37 -2.82 -22.58 3.17
N ILE A 38 -2.09 -21.58 3.69
CA ILE A 38 -2.58 -20.77 4.82
C ILE A 38 -3.60 -19.74 4.32
N PRO A 39 -4.84 -19.75 4.84
CA PRO A 39 -5.88 -18.80 4.47
C PRO A 39 -5.54 -17.33 4.74
N VAL A 40 -6.09 -16.43 3.92
CA VAL A 40 -5.83 -14.98 3.99
C VAL A 40 -6.14 -14.39 5.37
N PHE A 41 -7.25 -14.77 5.99
CA PHE A 41 -7.66 -14.21 7.28
C PHE A 41 -6.71 -14.60 8.42
N GLU A 42 -6.09 -15.79 8.36
CA GLU A 42 -5.05 -16.18 9.31
C GLU A 42 -3.78 -15.38 9.12
N ILE A 43 -3.37 -15.15 7.87
CA ILE A 43 -2.21 -14.29 7.57
C ILE A 43 -2.45 -12.88 8.12
N VAL A 44 -3.67 -12.34 7.95
CA VAL A 44 -4.07 -11.04 8.52
C VAL A 44 -4.03 -11.06 10.05
N ALA A 45 -4.53 -12.12 10.70
CA ALA A 45 -4.54 -12.24 12.14
C ALA A 45 -3.10 -12.34 12.71
N ALA A 46 -2.26 -13.20 12.15
CA ALA A 46 -0.89 -13.39 12.59
C ALA A 46 -0.06 -12.10 12.43
N ARG A 47 -0.14 -11.42 11.27
CA ARG A 47 0.55 -10.14 11.10
C ARG A 47 0.02 -9.07 12.04
N ALA A 48 -1.29 -9.07 12.32
CA ALA A 48 -1.93 -8.07 13.18
C ALA A 48 -1.47 -8.28 14.61
N LEU A 49 -1.39 -9.52 15.09
CA LEU A 49 -0.85 -9.85 16.40
C LEU A 49 0.59 -9.34 16.56
N VAL A 50 1.47 -9.66 15.60
CA VAL A 50 2.88 -9.20 15.63
C VAL A 50 2.97 -7.68 15.59
N SER A 51 2.23 -7.04 14.67
CA SER A 51 2.23 -5.57 14.54
C SER A 51 1.65 -4.89 15.79
N LEU A 52 0.65 -5.50 16.43
CA LEU A 52 0.06 -5.01 17.68
C LEU A 52 1.09 -5.03 18.81
N VAL A 53 1.79 -6.15 18.98
CA VAL A 53 2.84 -6.30 20.00
C VAL A 53 3.95 -5.28 19.78
N ILE A 54 4.48 -5.17 18.56
CA ILE A 54 5.58 -4.23 18.27
C ILE A 54 5.13 -2.77 18.48
N SER A 55 3.94 -2.41 17.99
CA SER A 55 3.42 -1.04 18.14
C SER A 55 3.11 -0.70 19.61
N TYR A 56 2.58 -1.66 20.37
CA TYR A 56 2.31 -1.48 21.80
C TYR A 56 3.60 -1.28 22.60
N LEU A 57 4.64 -2.09 22.33
CA LEU A 57 5.95 -1.93 22.96
C LEU A 57 6.58 -0.57 22.64
N ASP A 58 6.42 -0.08 21.41
CA ASP A 58 6.94 1.24 21.00
C ASP A 58 6.19 2.39 21.71
N VAL A 59 4.85 2.30 21.81
CA VAL A 59 4.03 3.26 22.57
C VAL A 59 4.44 3.28 24.05
N LYS A 60 4.59 2.10 24.67
CA LYS A 60 5.01 1.98 26.07
C LYS A 60 6.43 2.52 26.29
N ARG A 61 7.36 2.24 25.38
CA ARG A 61 8.74 2.75 25.42
C ARG A 61 8.78 4.29 25.37
N LYS A 62 7.89 4.91 24.59
CA LYS A 62 7.78 6.38 24.49
C LYS A 62 7.02 7.01 25.66
N GLY A 63 6.36 6.24 26.51
CA GLY A 63 5.57 6.75 27.62
C GLY A 63 4.35 7.56 27.19
N ILE A 64 3.84 7.34 25.97
CA ILE A 64 2.70 8.06 25.41
C ILE A 64 1.39 7.30 25.64
N SER A 65 0.26 8.03 25.69
CA SER A 65 -1.05 7.42 25.84
C SER A 65 -1.43 6.61 24.60
N VAL A 66 -1.85 5.36 24.82
CA VAL A 66 -2.34 4.44 23.78
C VAL A 66 -3.62 4.96 23.10
N TRP A 67 -4.38 5.80 23.79
CA TRP A 67 -5.70 6.25 23.35
C TRP A 67 -5.68 7.44 22.38
N GLY A 68 -4.53 8.12 22.28
CA GLY A 68 -4.40 9.36 21.51
C GLY A 68 -5.41 10.44 21.91
N ASN A 69 -5.54 11.46 21.07
CA ASN A 69 -6.51 12.54 21.24
C ASN A 69 -7.76 12.32 20.35
N ASN A 70 -7.57 11.88 19.11
CA ASN A 70 -8.63 11.77 18.09
C ASN A 70 -9.17 10.33 17.92
N LYS A 71 -9.77 9.77 18.98
CA LYS A 71 -10.26 8.38 19.01
C LYS A 71 -11.14 7.97 17.81
N PRO A 72 -12.14 8.76 17.37
CA PRO A 72 -12.99 8.35 16.24
C PRO A 72 -12.21 8.17 14.94
N LEU A 73 -11.25 9.06 14.69
CA LEU A 73 -10.44 9.04 13.49
C LEU A 73 -9.37 7.93 13.55
N LEU A 74 -8.85 7.64 14.74
CA LEU A 74 -7.95 6.50 15.00
C LEU A 74 -8.66 5.15 14.76
N PHE A 75 -9.90 4.98 15.26
CA PHE A 75 -10.70 3.79 14.96
C PHE A 75 -11.10 3.70 13.49
N ALA A 76 -11.48 4.83 12.86
CA ALA A 76 -11.78 4.87 11.43
C ALA A 76 -10.56 4.44 10.58
N ARG A 77 -9.35 4.88 10.96
CA ARG A 77 -8.10 4.40 10.34
C ARG A 77 -7.96 2.89 10.47
N GLY A 78 -8.22 2.33 11.64
CA GLY A 78 -8.16 0.89 11.87
C GLY A 78 -9.17 0.12 11.01
N ALA A 79 -10.42 0.55 11.00
CA ALA A 79 -11.51 -0.12 10.27
C ALA A 79 -11.30 -0.05 8.75
N VAL A 80 -11.16 1.16 8.19
CA VAL A 80 -10.99 1.35 6.74
C VAL A 80 -9.69 0.68 6.26
N GLY A 81 -8.61 0.80 7.04
CA GLY A 81 -7.35 0.13 6.70
C GLY A 81 -7.45 -1.39 6.71
N THR A 82 -8.26 -1.97 7.61
CA THR A 82 -8.48 -3.41 7.69
C THR A 82 -9.30 -3.91 6.50
N MET A 83 -10.38 -3.21 6.14
CA MET A 83 -11.17 -3.53 4.95
C MET A 83 -10.33 -3.43 3.67
N ALA A 84 -9.54 -2.36 3.54
CA ALA A 84 -8.62 -2.18 2.42
C ALA A 84 -7.61 -3.32 2.35
N LEU A 85 -6.99 -3.67 3.48
CA LEU A 85 -6.01 -4.75 3.57
C LEU A 85 -6.58 -6.10 3.11
N MET A 86 -7.80 -6.44 3.51
CA MET A 86 -8.44 -7.70 3.09
C MET A 86 -8.57 -7.76 1.56
N CYS A 87 -8.94 -6.64 0.93
CA CYS A 87 -8.99 -6.53 -0.52
C CYS A 87 -7.59 -6.67 -1.15
N VAL A 88 -6.58 -5.99 -0.58
CA VAL A 88 -5.19 -6.07 -1.08
C VAL A 88 -4.66 -7.50 -1.01
N TYR A 89 -4.85 -8.18 0.12
CA TYR A 89 -4.34 -9.53 0.30
C TYR A 89 -5.06 -10.53 -0.59
N TYR A 90 -6.38 -10.40 -0.73
CA TYR A 90 -7.13 -11.19 -1.71
C TYR A 90 -6.52 -11.05 -3.11
N SER A 91 -6.28 -9.81 -3.56
CA SER A 91 -5.64 -9.55 -4.85
C SER A 91 -4.22 -10.13 -4.97
N VAL A 92 -3.39 -10.04 -3.92
CA VAL A 92 -2.03 -10.61 -3.92
C VAL A 92 -2.05 -12.14 -3.99
N THR A 93 -3.07 -12.79 -3.43
CA THR A 93 -3.22 -14.25 -3.45
C THR A 93 -3.86 -14.78 -4.73
N THR A 94 -4.63 -13.97 -5.46
CA THR A 94 -5.33 -14.40 -6.67
C THR A 94 -4.72 -13.88 -7.97
N LEU A 95 -3.85 -12.87 -7.92
CA LEU A 95 -3.14 -12.32 -9.08
C LEU A 95 -1.62 -12.57 -8.96
N PRO A 96 -0.88 -12.51 -10.08
CA PRO A 96 0.56 -12.45 -10.02
C PRO A 96 1.03 -11.17 -9.28
N LEU A 97 2.21 -11.24 -8.64
CA LEU A 97 2.63 -10.26 -7.63
C LEU A 97 2.82 -8.86 -8.24
N ALA A 98 3.30 -8.81 -9.48
CA ALA A 98 3.49 -7.58 -10.22
C ALA A 98 2.15 -6.88 -10.51
N GLU A 99 1.17 -7.60 -11.03
CA GLU A 99 -0.16 -7.11 -11.40
C GLU A 99 -0.94 -6.64 -10.17
N ALA A 100 -0.98 -7.45 -9.11
CA ALA A 100 -1.60 -7.08 -7.83
C ALA A 100 -1.00 -5.76 -7.29
N THR A 101 0.33 -5.63 -7.38
CA THR A 101 1.02 -4.43 -6.95
C THR A 101 0.63 -3.25 -7.84
N ILE A 102 0.73 -3.36 -9.16
CA ILE A 102 0.42 -2.25 -10.08
C ILE A 102 -1.02 -1.73 -9.90
N PHE A 103 -2.01 -2.62 -9.75
CA PHE A 103 -3.39 -2.20 -9.47
C PHE A 103 -3.54 -1.52 -8.11
N GLN A 104 -2.90 -2.06 -7.06
CA GLN A 104 -2.88 -1.41 -5.75
C GLN A 104 -2.30 0.00 -5.86
N TYR A 105 -1.29 0.19 -6.69
CA TYR A 105 -0.59 1.45 -6.93
C TYR A 105 -1.37 2.52 -7.68
N ILE A 106 -2.67 2.32 -7.96
CA ILE A 106 -3.59 3.39 -8.34
C ILE A 106 -3.92 4.28 -7.13
N HIS A 107 -3.74 3.76 -5.90
CA HIS A 107 -4.07 4.46 -4.67
C HIS A 107 -3.50 5.90 -4.54
N PRO A 108 -2.30 6.27 -5.04
CA PRO A 108 -1.79 7.65 -4.93
C PRO A 108 -2.67 8.66 -5.67
N VAL A 109 -3.30 8.24 -6.77
CA VAL A 109 -4.25 9.07 -7.52
C VAL A 109 -5.49 9.35 -6.70
N PHE A 110 -6.11 8.29 -6.14
CA PHE A 110 -7.24 8.44 -5.24
C PHE A 110 -6.85 9.23 -3.98
N THR A 111 -5.64 9.02 -3.47
CA THR A 111 -5.13 9.74 -2.28
C THR A 111 -5.03 11.24 -2.58
N ALA A 112 -4.47 11.62 -3.74
CA ALA A 112 -4.38 13.03 -4.14
C ALA A 112 -5.77 13.67 -4.28
N LEU A 113 -6.73 12.97 -4.91
CA LEU A 113 -8.11 13.44 -5.05
C LEU A 113 -8.81 13.62 -3.70
N LEU A 114 -8.73 12.61 -2.83
CA LEU A 114 -9.35 12.65 -1.52
C LEU A 114 -8.67 13.67 -0.59
N ALA A 115 -7.36 13.86 -0.72
CA ALA A 115 -6.63 14.87 0.06
C ALA A 115 -7.12 16.29 -0.24
N VAL A 116 -7.58 16.55 -1.46
CA VAL A 116 -8.15 17.86 -1.80
C VAL A 116 -9.45 18.09 -1.05
N PHE A 117 -10.32 17.07 -1.02
CA PHE A 117 -11.60 17.17 -0.36
C PHE A 117 -11.48 17.23 1.17
N PHE A 118 -10.66 16.36 1.76
CA PHE A 118 -10.59 16.17 3.22
C PHE A 118 -9.47 16.96 3.92
N LEU A 119 -8.36 17.21 3.23
CA LEU A 119 -7.20 17.95 3.76
C LEU A 119 -7.06 19.36 3.17
N LYS A 120 -7.90 19.72 2.18
CA LYS A 120 -7.83 21.00 1.45
C LYS A 120 -6.48 21.22 0.76
N GLU A 121 -5.81 20.14 0.36
CA GLU A 121 -4.62 20.20 -0.52
C GLU A 121 -5.04 20.71 -1.91
N ARG A 122 -4.11 21.35 -2.66
CA ARG A 122 -4.45 21.95 -3.96
C ARG A 122 -4.37 20.90 -5.08
N ILE A 123 -5.41 20.81 -5.93
CA ILE A 123 -5.36 20.03 -7.18
C ILE A 123 -4.46 20.75 -8.17
N GLN A 124 -3.61 19.97 -8.83
CA GLN A 124 -2.83 20.41 -9.97
C GLN A 124 -3.43 19.86 -11.26
N SER A 125 -3.31 20.60 -12.35
CA SER A 125 -3.78 20.15 -13.67
C SER A 125 -3.13 18.83 -14.11
N SER A 126 -1.91 18.54 -13.63
CA SER A 126 -1.23 17.25 -13.80
C SER A 126 -2.00 16.05 -13.22
N THR A 127 -2.87 16.28 -12.22
CA THR A 127 -3.71 15.23 -11.61
C THR A 127 -4.70 14.66 -12.62
N PHE A 128 -5.27 15.47 -13.49
CA PHE A 128 -6.21 15.01 -14.52
C PHE A 128 -5.52 14.11 -15.56
N ILE A 129 -4.31 14.49 -15.98
CA ILE A 129 -3.48 13.68 -16.89
C ILE A 129 -3.12 12.36 -16.22
N CYS A 130 -2.77 12.40 -14.94
CA CYS A 130 -2.46 11.22 -14.13
C CYS A 130 -3.65 10.24 -14.07
N ILE A 131 -4.86 10.73 -13.80
CA ILE A 131 -6.08 9.92 -13.78
C ILE A 131 -6.30 9.25 -15.13
N ALA A 132 -6.22 10.01 -16.23
CA ALA A 132 -6.40 9.47 -17.58
C ALA A 132 -5.39 8.36 -17.88
N LEU A 133 -4.11 8.57 -17.55
CA LEU A 133 -3.06 7.58 -17.75
C LEU A 133 -3.23 6.33 -16.86
N CYS A 134 -3.71 6.48 -15.63
CA CYS A 134 -3.98 5.34 -14.75
C CYS A 134 -5.16 4.51 -15.25
N LEU A 135 -6.25 5.15 -15.69
CA LEU A 135 -7.40 4.45 -16.29
C LEU A 135 -7.00 3.72 -17.57
N LEU A 136 -6.21 4.37 -18.43
CA LEU A 136 -5.70 3.76 -19.66
C LEU A 136 -4.74 2.60 -19.34
N GLY A 137 -3.87 2.75 -18.34
CA GLY A 137 -2.97 1.68 -17.92
C GLY A 137 -3.72 0.45 -17.38
N VAL A 138 -4.75 0.65 -16.56
CA VAL A 138 -5.62 -0.44 -16.09
C VAL A 138 -6.30 -1.14 -17.27
N TYR A 139 -6.86 -0.38 -18.19
CA TYR A 139 -7.50 -0.91 -19.38
C TYR A 139 -6.55 -1.76 -20.22
N VAL A 140 -5.33 -1.26 -20.46
CA VAL A 140 -4.27 -1.98 -21.20
C VAL A 140 -3.88 -3.29 -20.51
N MET A 141 -3.83 -3.33 -19.18
CA MET A 141 -3.50 -4.56 -18.44
C MET A 141 -4.62 -5.60 -18.47
N VAL A 142 -5.87 -5.17 -18.50
CA VAL A 142 -7.06 -6.05 -18.57
C VAL A 142 -7.40 -6.43 -20.02
N TRP A 143 -6.85 -5.70 -21.00
CA TRP A 143 -7.09 -5.92 -22.43
C TRP A 143 -6.86 -7.34 -22.99
N PRO A 144 -5.95 -8.20 -22.49
CA PRO A 144 -5.64 -9.46 -23.18
C PRO A 144 -6.74 -10.54 -23.18
N GLU A 145 -8.01 -10.23 -22.87
CA GLU A 145 -9.14 -11.17 -22.99
C GLU A 145 -9.51 -11.57 -24.44
N ALA A 146 -8.91 -10.96 -25.47
CA ALA A 146 -9.29 -11.18 -26.89
C ALA A 146 -8.15 -11.65 -27.82
N GLY A 147 -6.97 -11.99 -27.30
CA GLY A 147 -5.79 -12.38 -28.10
C GLY A 147 -5.34 -13.84 -27.92
N PRO A 148 -4.34 -14.31 -28.69
CA PRO A 148 -3.75 -15.65 -28.55
C PRO A 148 -3.13 -15.93 -27.17
N ASP A 149 -2.92 -14.90 -26.35
CA ASP A 149 -2.38 -14.96 -24.98
C ASP A 149 -3.45 -15.17 -23.89
N ALA A 150 -4.64 -15.67 -24.24
CA ALA A 150 -5.78 -15.86 -23.33
C ALA A 150 -5.50 -16.75 -22.09
N GLU A 151 -4.39 -17.49 -22.07
CA GLU A 151 -3.90 -18.21 -20.88
C GLU A 151 -3.52 -17.26 -19.72
N HIS A 152 -3.25 -15.98 -19.99
CA HIS A 152 -2.87 -14.97 -18.98
C HIS A 152 -4.01 -13.99 -18.63
N ALA A 153 -5.26 -14.34 -18.96
CA ALA A 153 -6.40 -13.49 -18.64
C ALA A 153 -6.51 -13.28 -17.11
N LEU A 154 -6.51 -12.01 -16.70
CA LEU A 154 -6.62 -11.66 -15.28
C LEU A 154 -8.08 -11.82 -14.82
N PRO A 155 -8.33 -12.52 -13.70
CA PRO A 155 -9.70 -12.68 -13.21
C PRO A 155 -10.29 -11.32 -12.84
N MET A 156 -11.31 -10.88 -13.59
CA MET A 156 -11.91 -9.56 -13.47
C MET A 156 -12.39 -9.24 -12.05
N PHE A 157 -12.94 -10.23 -11.33
CA PHE A 157 -13.31 -10.07 -9.92
C PHE A 157 -12.12 -9.65 -9.04
N SER A 158 -10.96 -10.29 -9.22
CA SER A 158 -9.75 -9.95 -8.48
C SER A 158 -9.21 -8.56 -8.83
N VAL A 159 -9.32 -8.14 -10.10
CA VAL A 159 -8.96 -6.79 -10.53
C VAL A 159 -9.87 -5.75 -9.87
N MET A 160 -11.18 -5.98 -9.84
CA MET A 160 -12.13 -5.09 -9.16
C MET A 160 -11.84 -4.98 -7.65
N ILE A 161 -11.55 -6.11 -6.99
CA ILE A 161 -11.17 -6.13 -5.58
C ILE A 161 -9.82 -5.40 -5.36
N ALA A 162 -8.86 -5.52 -6.27
CA ALA A 162 -7.60 -4.78 -6.20
C ALA A 162 -7.82 -3.25 -6.27
N ILE A 163 -8.66 -2.78 -7.20
CA ILE A 163 -9.00 -1.36 -7.33
C ILE A 163 -9.78 -0.86 -6.10
N LEU A 164 -10.70 -1.66 -5.58
CA LEU A 164 -11.41 -1.36 -4.33
C LEU A 164 -10.45 -1.27 -3.14
N GLY A 165 -9.47 -2.18 -3.06
CA GLY A 165 -8.38 -2.14 -2.09
C GLY A 165 -7.51 -0.89 -2.20
N ALA A 166 -7.18 -0.48 -3.42
CA ALA A 166 -6.46 0.77 -3.70
C ALA A 166 -7.25 1.99 -3.22
N PHE A 167 -8.55 2.04 -3.50
CA PHE A 167 -9.44 3.10 -3.05
C PHE A 167 -9.57 3.13 -1.52
N GLY A 168 -9.82 1.99 -0.86
CA GLY A 168 -9.87 1.91 0.60
C GLY A 168 -8.54 2.31 1.25
N SER A 169 -7.42 1.92 0.65
CA SER A 169 -6.08 2.31 1.10
C SER A 169 -5.88 3.82 1.02
N SER A 170 -6.37 4.46 -0.04
CA SER A 170 -6.29 5.92 -0.20
C SER A 170 -7.06 6.68 0.89
N ILE A 171 -8.25 6.21 1.28
CA ILE A 171 -9.01 6.77 2.41
C ILE A 171 -8.20 6.61 3.70
N ALA A 172 -7.66 5.41 3.95
CA ALA A 172 -6.82 5.15 5.11
C ALA A 172 -5.58 6.07 5.15
N TYR A 173 -4.93 6.32 4.01
CA TYR A 173 -3.74 7.19 3.92
C TYR A 173 -4.05 8.66 4.15
N VAL A 174 -5.19 9.16 3.65
CA VAL A 174 -5.67 10.51 3.96
C VAL A 174 -5.95 10.67 5.45
N ILE A 175 -6.54 9.65 6.07
CA ILE A 175 -6.75 9.61 7.53
C ILE A 175 -5.40 9.61 8.27
N VAL A 176 -4.42 8.79 7.83
CA VAL A 176 -3.07 8.78 8.42
C VAL A 176 -2.45 10.17 8.32
N ARG A 177 -2.50 10.82 7.15
CA ARG A 177 -1.96 12.18 6.98
C ARG A 177 -2.61 13.15 7.95
N LYS A 178 -3.94 13.13 8.10
CA LYS A 178 -4.66 13.99 9.05
C LYS A 178 -4.25 13.73 10.50
N LEU A 179 -4.20 12.45 10.90
CA LEU A 179 -3.79 12.06 12.25
C LEU A 179 -2.33 12.42 12.53
N SER A 180 -1.45 12.32 11.53
CA SER A 180 -0.01 12.58 11.65
C SER A 180 0.35 14.00 12.06
N GLN A 181 -0.61 14.94 11.95
CA GLN A 181 -0.49 16.33 12.42
C GLN A 181 -0.83 16.51 13.91
N THR A 182 -1.48 15.52 14.54
CA THR A 182 -2.04 15.61 15.90
C THR A 182 -1.64 14.46 16.82
N GLU A 183 -1.26 13.31 16.26
CA GLU A 183 -0.93 12.08 16.97
C GLU A 183 0.49 11.63 16.64
N ASP A 184 1.13 10.95 17.60
CA ASP A 184 2.40 10.27 17.35
C ASP A 184 2.20 9.08 16.39
N SER A 185 3.18 8.84 15.52
CA SER A 185 3.15 7.75 14.53
C SER A 185 2.86 6.38 15.15
N SER A 186 3.38 6.10 16.34
CA SER A 186 3.24 4.81 17.02
C SER A 186 1.79 4.55 17.43
N VAL A 187 1.05 5.60 17.84
CA VAL A 187 -0.38 5.50 18.17
C VAL A 187 -1.19 5.26 16.89
N ILE A 188 -0.91 6.00 15.82
CA ILE A 188 -1.61 5.84 14.53
C ILE A 188 -1.46 4.41 14.01
N ILE A 189 -0.24 3.87 14.07
CA ILE A 189 0.07 2.52 13.61
C ILE A 189 -0.58 1.48 14.51
N PHE A 190 -0.59 1.68 15.83
CA PHE A 190 -1.19 0.75 16.81
C PHE A 190 -2.68 0.48 16.57
N TYR A 191 -3.45 1.50 16.18
CA TYR A 191 -4.90 1.33 15.94
C TYR A 191 -5.22 0.44 14.75
N PHE A 192 -4.29 0.28 13.81
CA PHE A 192 -4.51 -0.58 12.65
C PHE A 192 -4.60 -2.08 13.04
N PRO A 193 -3.58 -2.70 13.64
CA PRO A 193 -3.68 -4.07 14.11
C PRO A 193 -4.67 -4.24 15.28
N LEU A 194 -4.94 -3.20 16.07
CA LEU A 194 -5.95 -3.26 17.14
C LEU A 194 -7.34 -3.60 16.59
N VAL A 195 -7.69 -3.06 15.42
CA VAL A 195 -8.96 -3.36 14.74
C VAL A 195 -8.83 -4.61 13.86
N ALA A 196 -7.69 -4.77 13.17
CA ALA A 196 -7.50 -5.88 12.24
C ALA A 196 -7.50 -7.25 12.91
N LEU A 197 -6.90 -7.38 14.10
CA LEU A 197 -6.79 -8.64 14.82
C LEU A 197 -8.17 -9.25 15.19
N PRO A 198 -9.06 -8.56 15.93
CA PRO A 198 -10.38 -9.12 16.26
C PRO A 198 -11.24 -9.35 15.01
N ALA A 199 -11.16 -8.44 14.02
CA ALA A 199 -11.91 -8.58 12.78
C ALA A 199 -11.48 -9.81 11.97
N SER A 200 -10.18 -10.07 11.88
CA SER A 200 -9.67 -11.26 11.18
C SER A 200 -9.98 -12.55 11.94
N ILE A 201 -9.82 -12.59 13.27
CA ILE A 201 -10.18 -13.76 14.08
C ILE A 201 -11.65 -14.14 13.89
N LEU A 202 -12.55 -13.15 13.86
CA LEU A 202 -13.98 -13.40 13.62
C LEU A 202 -14.26 -13.99 12.24
N LEU A 203 -13.45 -13.65 11.24
CA LEU A 203 -13.62 -14.08 9.84
C LEU A 203 -12.91 -15.40 9.50
N ILE A 204 -12.02 -15.92 10.36
CA ILE A 204 -11.36 -17.22 10.14
C ILE A 204 -12.40 -18.35 10.07
N GLY A 205 -13.41 -18.32 10.95
CA GLY A 205 -14.43 -19.37 11.03
C GLY A 205 -13.82 -20.77 11.21
N ASP A 206 -14.31 -21.74 10.45
CA ASP A 206 -13.85 -23.14 10.49
C ASP A 206 -12.69 -23.45 9.53
N GLN A 207 -12.17 -22.45 8.83
CA GLN A 207 -11.12 -22.66 7.82
C GLN A 207 -9.70 -22.67 8.40
N PHE A 208 -9.55 -22.78 9.72
CA PHE A 208 -8.25 -22.67 10.38
C PHE A 208 -7.28 -23.80 9.99
N VAL A 209 -6.12 -23.43 9.45
CA VAL A 209 -5.03 -24.35 9.10
C VAL A 209 -3.85 -24.13 10.03
N MET A 210 -3.52 -25.14 10.83
CA MET A 210 -2.37 -25.06 11.73
C MET A 210 -1.06 -24.96 10.92
N PRO A 211 -0.31 -23.84 11.00
CA PRO A 211 0.95 -23.70 10.28
C PRO A 211 2.03 -24.56 10.94
N ASP A 212 2.96 -25.07 10.13
CA ASP A 212 4.18 -25.69 10.64
C ASP A 212 5.14 -24.63 11.23
N LEU A 213 6.27 -25.07 11.78
CA LEU A 213 7.25 -24.16 12.37
C LEU A 213 7.82 -23.16 11.35
N TYR A 214 8.02 -23.59 10.11
CA TYR A 214 8.58 -22.77 9.04
C TYR A 214 7.59 -21.65 8.63
N LEU A 215 6.34 -22.01 8.37
CA LEU A 215 5.26 -21.07 8.04
C LEU A 215 4.96 -20.14 9.20
N THR A 216 5.07 -20.62 10.45
CA THR A 216 4.96 -19.76 11.63
C THR A 216 6.05 -18.68 11.65
N MET A 217 7.31 -19.03 11.35
CA MET A 217 8.39 -18.05 11.21
C MET A 217 8.13 -17.07 10.06
N MET A 218 7.61 -17.54 8.93
CA MET A 218 7.23 -16.68 7.80
C MET A 218 6.10 -15.72 8.17
N LEU A 219 5.08 -16.17 8.90
CA LEU A 219 4.00 -15.32 9.40
C LEU A 219 4.51 -14.22 10.37
N VAL A 220 5.50 -14.54 11.20
CA VAL A 220 6.18 -13.53 12.03
C VAL A 220 6.88 -12.50 11.15
N LEU A 221 7.59 -12.94 10.10
CA LEU A 221 8.23 -12.03 9.13
C LEU A 221 7.21 -11.14 8.41
N VAL A 222 6.04 -11.66 8.03
CA VAL A 222 4.94 -10.83 7.47
C VAL A 222 4.61 -9.68 8.42
N GLY A 223 4.46 -9.96 9.72
CA GLY A 223 4.21 -8.95 10.74
C GLY A 223 5.34 -7.93 10.88
N VAL A 224 6.60 -8.38 10.91
CA VAL A 224 7.78 -7.50 11.01
C VAL A 224 7.91 -6.59 9.78
N PHE A 225 7.81 -7.15 8.58
CA PHE A 225 7.87 -6.38 7.33
C PHE A 225 6.68 -5.42 7.19
N THR A 226 5.48 -5.83 7.63
CA THR A 226 4.32 -4.94 7.73
C THR A 226 4.64 -3.74 8.62
N GLN A 227 5.24 -3.97 9.79
CA GLN A 227 5.56 -2.91 10.73
C GLN A 227 6.60 -1.93 10.17
N ILE A 228 7.65 -2.45 9.52
CA ILE A 228 8.66 -1.61 8.84
C ILE A 228 7.99 -0.75 7.76
N GLY A 229 7.11 -1.36 6.97
CA GLY A 229 6.29 -0.70 5.97
C GLY A 229 5.46 0.45 6.57
N GLN A 230 4.64 0.15 7.58
CA GLN A 230 3.76 1.13 8.22
C GLN A 230 4.53 2.27 8.89
N LEU A 231 5.64 1.97 9.57
CA LEU A 231 6.49 3.00 10.19
C LEU A 231 7.06 3.97 9.14
N GLY A 232 7.55 3.44 8.01
CA GLY A 232 8.04 4.26 6.90
C GLY A 232 6.92 5.12 6.30
N LEU A 233 5.78 4.52 5.99
CA LEU A 233 4.62 5.22 5.42
C LEU A 233 4.14 6.34 6.34
N THR A 234 3.90 6.07 7.62
CA THR A 234 3.36 7.05 8.57
C THR A 234 4.34 8.21 8.79
N LYS A 235 5.65 7.93 8.90
CA LYS A 235 6.66 8.99 9.02
C LYS A 235 6.82 9.80 7.74
N ALA A 236 6.75 9.17 6.56
CA ALA A 236 6.74 9.88 5.29
C ALA A 236 5.54 10.84 5.23
N MET A 237 4.35 10.37 5.63
CA MET A 237 3.13 11.16 5.72
C MET A 237 3.19 12.30 6.75
N GLN A 238 4.04 12.25 7.78
CA GLN A 238 4.29 13.40 8.66
C GLN A 238 5.06 14.52 7.94
N THR A 239 6.00 14.14 7.09
CA THR A 239 6.97 15.08 6.49
C THR A 239 6.57 15.62 5.11
N GLN A 240 5.57 15.03 4.46
CA GLN A 240 5.17 15.34 3.08
C GLN A 240 3.64 15.37 2.93
N GLU A 241 3.15 16.09 1.92
CA GLU A 241 1.74 16.07 1.50
C GLU A 241 1.29 14.66 1.12
N ALA A 242 0.01 14.32 1.32
CA ALA A 242 -0.48 12.95 1.13
C ALA A 242 -0.27 12.45 -0.31
N GLY A 243 -0.57 13.29 -1.30
CA GLY A 243 -0.37 12.96 -2.71
C GLY A 243 1.10 12.70 -3.06
N LYS A 244 2.03 13.52 -2.57
CA LYS A 244 3.48 13.35 -2.81
C LYS A 244 4.04 12.12 -2.10
N ALA A 245 3.71 11.96 -0.83
CA ALA A 245 4.19 10.84 -0.03
C ALA A 245 3.75 9.51 -0.66
N SER A 246 2.45 9.36 -0.95
CA SER A 246 1.91 8.14 -1.55
C SER A 246 2.51 7.81 -2.91
N ALA A 247 2.92 8.81 -3.70
CA ALA A 247 3.58 8.56 -4.96
C ALA A 247 5.04 8.09 -4.81
N TYR A 248 5.77 8.46 -3.75
CA TYR A 248 7.10 7.88 -3.53
C TYR A 248 7.04 6.36 -3.31
N SER A 249 5.88 5.82 -2.96
CA SER A 249 5.68 4.38 -2.82
C SER A 249 5.82 3.61 -4.14
N TYR A 250 5.75 4.25 -5.33
CA TYR A 250 5.85 3.55 -6.64
C TYR A 250 7.12 2.71 -6.81
N VAL A 251 8.19 3.04 -6.08
CA VAL A 251 9.42 2.24 -6.04
C VAL A 251 9.14 0.78 -5.64
N GLN A 252 8.08 0.52 -4.88
CA GLN A 252 7.65 -0.84 -4.54
C GLN A 252 7.31 -1.68 -5.77
N ILE A 253 6.81 -1.10 -6.86
CA ILE A 253 6.50 -1.86 -8.08
C ILE A 253 7.77 -2.54 -8.59
N ILE A 254 8.90 -1.83 -8.60
CA ILE A 254 10.19 -2.38 -9.02
C ILE A 254 10.57 -3.55 -8.12
N PHE A 255 10.46 -3.39 -6.80
CA PHE A 255 10.73 -4.47 -5.86
C PHE A 255 9.79 -5.67 -6.06
N SER A 256 8.48 -5.44 -6.23
CA SER A 256 7.50 -6.51 -6.44
C SER A 256 7.74 -7.27 -7.75
N VAL A 257 8.12 -6.60 -8.83
CA VAL A 257 8.47 -7.27 -10.10
C VAL A 257 9.71 -8.14 -9.92
N VAL A 258 10.77 -7.61 -9.30
CA VAL A 258 11.99 -8.37 -9.04
C VAL A 258 11.71 -9.58 -8.14
N LEU A 259 10.95 -9.39 -7.06
CA LEU A 259 10.57 -10.48 -6.15
C LEU A 259 9.66 -11.50 -6.85
N GLY A 260 8.73 -11.06 -7.70
CA GLY A 260 7.86 -11.90 -8.53
C GLY A 260 8.66 -12.85 -9.42
N ILE A 261 9.64 -12.30 -10.15
CA ILE A 261 10.49 -13.07 -11.04
C ILE A 261 11.40 -14.02 -10.25
N VAL A 262 12.08 -13.53 -9.21
CA VAL A 262 13.10 -14.31 -8.48
C VAL A 262 12.50 -15.43 -7.63
N PHE A 263 11.39 -15.17 -6.93
CA PHE A 263 10.83 -16.12 -5.96
C PHE A 263 9.67 -16.95 -6.53
N PHE A 264 8.95 -16.45 -7.53
CA PHE A 264 7.75 -17.11 -8.05
C PHE A 264 7.86 -17.49 -9.54
N GLY A 265 8.94 -17.07 -10.23
CA GLY A 265 9.08 -17.31 -11.67
C GLY A 265 8.03 -16.59 -12.51
N GLU A 266 7.37 -15.57 -11.95
CA GLU A 266 6.30 -14.83 -12.61
C GLU A 266 6.90 -13.79 -13.55
N LEU A 267 6.88 -14.07 -14.86
CA LEU A 267 7.26 -13.11 -15.89
C LEU A 267 6.04 -12.26 -16.26
N PRO A 268 6.04 -10.95 -15.97
CA PRO A 268 4.94 -10.08 -16.35
C PRO A 268 4.75 -10.05 -17.87
N SER A 269 3.50 -10.02 -18.31
CA SER A 269 3.18 -9.90 -19.74
C SER A 269 3.63 -8.55 -20.32
N ALA A 270 3.75 -8.45 -21.64
CA ALA A 270 4.01 -7.18 -22.32
C ALA A 270 2.94 -6.12 -21.99
N TRP A 271 1.68 -6.54 -21.81
CA TRP A 271 0.56 -5.70 -21.41
C TRP A 271 0.72 -5.18 -19.97
N THR A 272 1.21 -6.03 -19.06
CA THR A 272 1.56 -5.64 -17.68
C THR A 272 2.65 -4.56 -17.67
N TYR A 273 3.70 -4.72 -18.49
CA TYR A 273 4.74 -3.70 -18.61
C TYR A 273 4.21 -2.39 -19.19
N LEU A 274 3.42 -2.45 -20.27
CA LEU A 274 2.87 -1.27 -20.92
C LEU A 274 1.91 -0.51 -20.01
N GLY A 275 0.95 -1.21 -19.41
CA GLY A 275 -0.02 -0.60 -18.49
C GLY A 275 0.62 -0.12 -17.18
N GLY A 276 1.56 -0.88 -16.63
CA GLY A 276 2.36 -0.46 -15.48
C GLY A 276 3.18 0.80 -15.77
N ALA A 277 3.81 0.89 -16.95
CA ALA A 277 4.53 2.08 -17.37
C ALA A 277 3.62 3.30 -17.48
N LEU A 278 2.39 3.14 -17.98
CA LEU A 278 1.40 4.23 -18.04
C LEU A 278 0.97 4.71 -16.65
N ILE A 279 0.68 3.79 -15.73
CA ILE A 279 0.30 4.11 -14.34
C ILE A 279 1.44 4.87 -13.64
N VAL A 280 2.66 4.33 -13.71
CA VAL A 280 3.85 4.95 -13.09
C VAL A 280 4.12 6.32 -13.72
N THR A 281 4.07 6.44 -15.04
CA THR A 281 4.31 7.71 -15.74
C THR A 281 3.28 8.76 -15.36
N GLY A 282 1.98 8.40 -15.36
CA GLY A 282 0.92 9.32 -14.97
C GLY A 282 1.13 9.85 -13.57
N ALA A 283 1.56 8.99 -12.65
CA ALA A 283 1.79 9.40 -11.29
C ALA A 283 3.07 10.21 -11.07
N LEU A 284 4.15 9.90 -11.79
CA LEU A 284 5.35 10.75 -11.82
C LEU A 284 5.02 12.15 -12.36
N ILE A 285 4.19 12.25 -13.41
CA ILE A 285 3.67 13.52 -13.92
C ILE A 285 2.89 14.26 -12.83
N ASN A 286 2.07 13.56 -12.03
CA ASN A 286 1.33 14.20 -10.94
C ASN A 286 2.28 14.84 -9.90
N VAL A 287 3.35 14.14 -9.52
CA VAL A 287 4.30 14.61 -8.51
C VAL A 287 5.20 15.73 -9.02
N PHE A 288 5.81 15.55 -10.19
CA PHE A 288 6.79 16.51 -10.73
C PHE A 288 6.12 17.63 -11.54
N GLY A 289 4.86 17.45 -11.92
CA GLY A 289 4.03 18.44 -12.59
C GLY A 289 3.87 19.75 -11.83
N GLN A 290 4.19 19.80 -10.51
CA GLN A 290 4.25 21.06 -9.76
C GLN A 290 5.21 22.08 -10.38
N HIS A 291 6.28 21.60 -11.04
CA HIS A 291 7.26 22.43 -11.73
C HIS A 291 6.87 22.72 -13.19
N LEU A 292 6.00 21.91 -13.80
CA LEU A 292 5.37 22.22 -15.07
C LEU A 292 4.17 23.14 -14.82
N LYS A 293 4.43 24.44 -14.67
CA LYS A 293 3.39 25.44 -14.95
C LYS A 293 3.03 25.32 -16.43
N LEU A 294 2.05 24.47 -16.75
CA LEU A 294 1.40 24.49 -18.05
C LEU A 294 0.74 25.87 -18.21
N PRO A 295 1.08 26.65 -19.25
CA PRO A 295 0.61 28.04 -19.41
C PRO A 295 -0.89 28.18 -19.74
N PHE A 296 -1.68 27.11 -19.65
CA PHE A 296 -2.99 27.03 -20.30
C PHE A 296 -4.22 27.26 -19.42
N ILE A 297 -4.09 27.58 -18.13
CA ILE A 297 -5.27 27.91 -17.30
C ILE A 297 -5.00 29.19 -16.49
N LYS A 298 -5.05 30.32 -17.20
CA LYS A 298 -5.59 31.58 -16.67
C LYS A 298 -6.80 31.94 -17.53
N ARG A 299 -7.99 31.67 -17.03
CA ARG A 299 -9.22 32.43 -17.30
C ARG A 299 -10.21 32.15 -16.18
#